data_AF-A0A8C4UXD1-F1
#
_entry.id   AF-A0A8C4UXD1-F1
#
_cell.length_a   1.000
_cell.length_b   1.000
_cell.length_c   1.000
_cell.angle_alpha   90.00
_cell.angle_beta   90.00
_cell.angle_gamma   90.00
#
_symmetry.space_group_name_H-M   'P 1'
#
loop_
_entity.id
_entity.type
_entity.pdbx_description
1 polymer ?
#
loop_
_entity_poly.entity_id
_entity_poly.type
_entity_poly.pdbx_seq_one_letter_code
_entity_poly.pdbx_strand_id
1 'polypeptide(L)'
;MLLVMREKARRPSSRGSTSHRSGLSPLTAQTLHGVPDSRLPHGGAAAHPRSGRSPLPHGGRRSAPCPRHPARPPPGRHAQPLSSPPQGWAPRGRAELPPGERGRAGTAAAGRAGGAAKMAAPLAGRAAVALRTLALRSARLRGSFPVRVHKLNKLECCRMCWAVQLTPRRWLNLQEYQSKKIMADHGVTVQRFFVADSANDALQAAQRLKAKEIVLKAQILAGGRGKGIFNSGLKGGVHLTKDPEIVEQLAKQMIGYNLSTKQTPKDGVTVKKVMVAEALNISRETYFAILMDRACNGPVMVGSPQGGVDIEEVAVTSPELIFKEEIDIFEGVKDHQALQMAKNLGFKGPLEQQAADQIKKLYNLFLKIDATQVEVNPFGETPEGQVVCFDAKINFDDNAEFRQKEIFAMDDKSENEPIENEAAKYDLKYIGLDGNIACFVNGAGLAMATCDIISLNGGKPANFLDLGGGVKEAQVYQAFKLLTADPKVEAILVNIFGGIVNCAIIANGITKACRELELKVPLVVRLEGTNVHEAQRILNESGLLITSANNLEDAAKKAVASVAKK
;
A
#
# COMPACT_ATOMS: atom_id res chain seq x y z
N MET A 1 12.25 5.11 24.74
CA MET A 1 11.77 4.15 25.74
C MET A 1 11.62 4.88 27.07
N LEU A 2 10.37 5.15 27.52
CA LEU A 2 9.90 5.59 28.86
C LEU A 2 10.63 6.80 29.53
N LEU A 3 10.01 7.77 30.22
CA LEU A 3 8.71 7.83 30.90
C LEU A 3 8.27 9.32 31.13
N VAL A 4 6.95 9.63 31.03
CA VAL A 4 6.09 10.46 31.95
C VAL A 4 6.60 11.80 32.54
N MET A 5 5.82 12.89 32.73
CA MET A 5 4.47 13.34 32.29
C MET A 5 4.38 14.86 32.52
N ARG A 6 3.39 15.54 31.91
CA ARG A 6 2.97 16.90 32.30
C ARG A 6 1.81 16.86 33.29
N GLU A 7 1.91 17.69 34.32
CA GLU A 7 0.93 17.82 35.40
C GLU A 7 -0.16 18.87 35.03
N LYS A 8 -1.43 18.60 35.38
CA LYS A 8 -2.49 19.62 35.30
C LYS A 8 -3.55 19.46 36.41
N ALA A 9 -3.43 20.35 37.40
CA ALA A 9 -4.47 20.91 38.26
C ALA A 9 -5.75 20.10 38.60
N ARG A 10 -5.91 19.83 39.91
CA ARG A 10 -7.21 19.71 40.58
C ARG A 10 -7.18 20.47 41.92
N ARG A 11 -8.16 21.36 42.16
CA ARG A 11 -8.85 21.53 43.46
C ARG A 11 -10.23 22.20 43.24
N PRO A 12 -11.30 21.71 43.88
CA PRO A 12 -12.62 22.36 43.88
C PRO A 12 -12.95 23.03 45.23
N SER A 13 -13.82 24.05 45.17
CA SER A 13 -14.52 24.65 46.31
C SER A 13 -15.65 25.58 45.80
N SER A 14 -16.78 25.83 46.47
CA SER A 14 -17.52 25.11 47.53
C SER A 14 -18.80 25.90 47.86
N ARG A 15 -19.87 25.21 48.32
CA ARG A 15 -21.05 25.74 49.07
C ARG A 15 -22.11 26.59 48.33
N GLY A 16 -23.33 26.50 48.88
CA GLY A 16 -24.43 27.46 48.74
C GLY A 16 -25.43 27.15 47.60
N SER A 17 -26.75 27.11 47.74
CA SER A 17 -27.73 26.85 48.82
C SER A 17 -29.08 27.39 48.33
N THR A 18 -30.15 26.61 48.51
CA THR A 18 -31.55 27.05 48.74
C THR A 18 -32.33 27.90 47.70
N SER A 19 -33.44 27.28 47.25
CA SER A 19 -34.84 27.76 47.34
C SER A 19 -35.48 28.70 46.30
N HIS A 20 -36.54 28.16 45.69
CA HIS A 20 -37.91 28.68 45.54
C HIS A 20 -38.31 29.76 44.50
N ARG A 21 -39.19 29.27 43.59
CA ARG A 21 -40.55 29.75 43.23
C ARG A 21 -40.73 31.06 42.44
N SER A 22 -41.68 30.93 41.48
CA SER A 22 -42.59 31.95 40.92
C SER A 22 -41.97 33.14 40.15
N GLY A 23 -42.54 33.57 39.01
CA GLY A 23 -43.67 33.01 38.26
C GLY A 23 -44.23 33.98 37.21
N LEU A 24 -45.27 33.53 36.50
CA LEU A 24 -46.26 34.31 35.73
C LEU A 24 -45.82 35.04 34.42
N SER A 25 -46.71 34.90 33.44
CA SER A 25 -46.72 35.43 32.06
C SER A 25 -47.52 36.77 31.99
N PRO A 26 -48.11 37.24 30.86
CA PRO A 26 -47.78 37.22 29.41
C PRO A 26 -47.94 38.64 28.72
N LEU A 27 -48.01 38.69 27.37
CA LEU A 27 -48.84 39.57 26.48
C LEU A 27 -48.19 40.63 25.53
N THR A 28 -48.62 40.52 24.24
CA THR A 28 -48.87 41.54 23.18
C THR A 28 -47.77 42.55 22.73
N ALA A 29 -47.48 42.87 21.45
CA ALA A 29 -48.15 42.86 20.12
C ALA A 29 -48.66 44.24 19.61
N GLN A 30 -48.26 44.64 18.38
CA GLN A 30 -48.82 45.58 17.36
C GLN A 30 -47.67 45.95 16.36
N THR A 31 -47.69 45.87 15.01
CA THR A 31 -48.56 46.27 13.86
C THR A 31 -48.50 47.75 13.43
N LEU A 32 -48.22 48.00 12.12
CA LEU A 32 -48.64 49.10 11.20
C LEU A 32 -47.88 48.87 9.85
N HIS A 33 -48.45 48.55 8.69
CA HIS A 33 -49.28 49.30 7.69
C HIS A 33 -48.56 50.34 6.79
N GLY A 34 -48.71 50.22 5.46
CA GLY A 34 -48.63 51.36 4.50
C GLY A 34 -47.99 51.10 3.11
N VAL A 35 -48.76 51.24 2.02
CA VAL A 35 -48.32 51.38 0.60
C VAL A 35 -48.94 52.69 0.06
N PRO A 36 -48.43 53.38 -0.99
CA PRO A 36 -48.97 53.12 -2.35
C PRO A 36 -48.04 53.38 -3.57
N ASP A 37 -48.53 52.90 -4.71
CA ASP A 37 -48.19 53.01 -6.15
C ASP A 37 -47.62 54.33 -6.76
N SER A 38 -46.89 54.24 -7.89
CA SER A 38 -47.47 54.53 -9.23
C SER A 38 -46.51 54.80 -10.43
N ARG A 39 -46.97 54.40 -11.64
CA ARG A 39 -46.73 54.91 -13.03
C ARG A 39 -45.51 54.50 -13.90
N LEU A 40 -45.86 54.16 -15.16
CA LEU A 40 -45.04 53.99 -16.38
C LEU A 40 -44.72 55.34 -17.06
N PRO A 41 -43.88 55.35 -18.13
CA PRO A 41 -44.48 55.58 -19.46
C PRO A 41 -43.91 54.73 -20.63
N HIS A 42 -44.47 54.94 -21.82
CA HIS A 42 -44.31 54.15 -23.05
C HIS A 42 -43.07 54.45 -23.92
N GLY A 43 -42.70 53.46 -24.75
CA GLY A 43 -42.63 53.67 -26.21
C GLY A 43 -41.24 53.77 -26.88
N GLY A 44 -41.11 53.16 -28.07
CA GLY A 44 -39.98 53.38 -28.99
C GLY A 44 -39.54 52.13 -29.77
N ALA A 45 -39.79 52.11 -31.08
CA ALA A 45 -39.26 51.11 -32.00
C ALA A 45 -38.10 51.70 -32.83
N ALA A 46 -37.17 50.87 -33.32
CA ALA A 46 -36.69 50.83 -34.73
C ALA A 46 -35.28 50.24 -34.94
N ALA A 47 -35.15 49.58 -36.10
CA ALA A 47 -34.00 49.56 -37.02
C ALA A 47 -32.69 48.78 -36.70
N HIS A 48 -32.39 47.90 -37.66
CA HIS A 48 -31.08 47.35 -38.05
C HIS A 48 -29.97 48.41 -38.28
N PRO A 49 -28.70 47.99 -38.39
CA PRO A 49 -28.19 47.79 -39.76
C PRO A 49 -27.78 46.35 -40.08
N ARG A 50 -27.95 45.97 -41.36
CA ARG A 50 -27.45 44.73 -41.98
C ARG A 50 -26.17 45.02 -42.77
N SER A 51 -25.29 44.03 -42.90
CA SER A 51 -24.64 43.56 -44.16
C SER A 51 -23.23 42.98 -43.89
N GLY A 52 -22.76 41.95 -44.59
CA GLY A 52 -23.49 41.04 -45.48
C GLY A 52 -22.60 40.08 -46.28
N ARG A 53 -23.26 39.07 -46.87
CA ARG A 53 -22.89 38.27 -48.07
C ARG A 53 -21.76 37.21 -47.99
N SER A 54 -22.17 36.01 -48.40
CA SER A 54 -21.43 34.79 -48.79
C SER A 54 -20.78 34.93 -50.20
N PRO A 55 -20.27 33.88 -50.91
CA PRO A 55 -20.11 32.44 -50.58
C PRO A 55 -18.78 31.75 -51.02
N LEU A 56 -18.74 30.43 -50.81
CA LEU A 56 -17.88 29.33 -51.32
C LEU A 56 -17.26 29.50 -52.74
N PRO A 57 -16.17 28.76 -53.07
CA PRO A 57 -16.36 27.47 -53.76
C PRO A 57 -15.44 26.30 -53.34
N HIS A 58 -15.74 25.12 -53.92
CA HIS A 58 -15.21 23.79 -53.59
C HIS A 58 -13.77 23.48 -54.01
N GLY A 59 -13.12 22.59 -53.25
CA GLY A 59 -12.06 21.68 -53.68
C GLY A 59 -11.65 20.79 -52.50
N GLY A 60 -11.72 19.46 -52.51
CA GLY A 60 -11.86 18.55 -53.65
C GLY A 60 -10.70 17.56 -53.73
N ARG A 61 -10.25 16.96 -52.61
CA ARG A 61 -9.31 15.83 -52.63
C ARG A 61 -9.81 14.66 -51.79
N ARG A 62 -9.89 13.50 -52.45
CA ARG A 62 -10.22 12.20 -51.87
C ARG A 62 -8.99 11.67 -51.13
N SER A 63 -9.16 11.20 -49.91
CA SER A 63 -8.28 10.20 -49.29
C SER A 63 -9.02 8.87 -49.26
N ALA A 64 -8.42 7.84 -49.85
CA ALA A 64 -9.01 6.50 -49.92
C ALA A 64 -8.89 5.78 -48.55
N PRO A 65 -9.82 4.86 -48.22
CA PRO A 65 -9.69 4.05 -47.03
C PRO A 65 -8.56 3.01 -47.18
N CYS A 66 -7.66 2.93 -46.20
CA CYS A 66 -6.67 1.86 -46.14
C CYS A 66 -7.34 0.47 -46.02
N PRO A 67 -6.76 -0.59 -46.63
CA PRO A 67 -7.43 -1.86 -46.81
C PRO A 67 -7.56 -2.66 -45.51
N ARG A 68 -8.68 -3.41 -45.42
CA ARG A 68 -8.97 -4.34 -44.32
C ARG A 68 -7.96 -5.48 -44.31
N HIS A 69 -7.31 -5.74 -43.18
CA HIS A 69 -6.67 -7.04 -42.95
C HIS A 69 -7.74 -8.15 -42.84
N PRO A 70 -7.52 -9.33 -43.44
CA PRO A 70 -8.49 -10.43 -43.39
C PRO A 70 -8.59 -11.01 -41.97
N ALA A 71 -9.82 -11.19 -41.50
CA ALA A 71 -10.11 -11.83 -40.23
C ALA A 71 -9.67 -13.31 -40.25
N ARG A 72 -8.99 -13.76 -39.18
CA ARG A 72 -8.81 -15.19 -38.93
C ARG A 72 -10.15 -15.82 -38.52
N PRO A 73 -10.49 -17.03 -39.00
CA PRO A 73 -11.72 -17.71 -38.61
C PRO A 73 -11.62 -18.24 -37.17
N PRO A 74 -12.76 -18.39 -36.46
CA PRO A 74 -12.79 -18.96 -35.12
C PRO A 74 -12.68 -20.50 -35.18
N PRO A 75 -11.97 -21.15 -34.23
CA PRO A 75 -12.10 -22.58 -34.04
C PRO A 75 -13.43 -22.90 -33.33
N GLY A 76 -14.34 -23.56 -34.06
CA GLY A 76 -15.60 -24.06 -33.52
C GLY A 76 -15.40 -25.23 -32.56
N ARG A 77 -16.36 -25.42 -31.65
CA ARG A 77 -16.44 -26.58 -30.74
C ARG A 77 -16.83 -27.85 -31.53
N HIS A 78 -16.23 -29.00 -31.18
CA HIS A 78 -16.92 -30.24 -30.77
C HIS A 78 -15.98 -31.46 -30.89
N ALA A 79 -15.56 -32.03 -29.75
CA ALA A 79 -15.17 -33.44 -29.63
C ALA A 79 -15.16 -33.90 -28.15
N GLN A 80 -16.23 -34.59 -27.76
CA GLN A 80 -16.25 -35.64 -26.72
C GLN A 80 -16.99 -36.82 -27.39
N PRO A 81 -16.66 -38.10 -27.09
CA PRO A 81 -16.83 -38.62 -25.72
C PRO A 81 -15.88 -39.77 -25.27
N LEU A 82 -15.98 -40.14 -23.97
CA LEU A 82 -15.57 -41.43 -23.33
C LEU A 82 -14.04 -41.75 -23.32
N SER A 83 -13.46 -42.49 -22.36
CA SER A 83 -13.93 -43.10 -21.09
C SER A 83 -12.74 -43.55 -20.21
N SER A 84 -12.89 -43.50 -18.89
CA SER A 84 -12.24 -44.31 -17.82
C SER A 84 -10.69 -44.51 -17.75
N PRO A 85 -10.07 -44.39 -16.55
CA PRO A 85 -8.63 -44.65 -16.36
C PRO A 85 -8.32 -46.16 -16.17
N PRO A 86 -7.09 -46.61 -16.50
CA PRO A 86 -6.68 -48.00 -16.28
C PRO A 86 -6.31 -48.28 -14.83
N GLN A 87 -6.72 -49.45 -14.34
CA GLN A 87 -6.26 -50.00 -13.06
C GLN A 87 -4.98 -50.83 -13.23
N GLY A 88 -4.12 -50.79 -12.21
CA GLY A 88 -3.38 -51.98 -11.76
C GLY A 88 -1.90 -52.07 -12.14
N TRP A 89 -1.04 -51.95 -11.11
CA TRP A 89 -0.19 -53.07 -10.70
C TRP A 89 0.13 -53.00 -9.20
N ALA A 90 0.25 -54.18 -8.58
CA ALA A 90 0.17 -54.39 -7.14
C ALA A 90 1.57 -54.57 -6.48
N PRO A 91 1.69 -54.40 -5.15
CA PRO A 91 3.00 -54.39 -4.47
C PRO A 91 3.54 -55.80 -4.11
N ARG A 92 4.86 -55.87 -3.98
CA ARG A 92 5.62 -56.90 -3.24
C ARG A 92 6.58 -56.14 -2.29
N GLY A 93 6.89 -56.56 -1.06
CA GLY A 93 6.44 -57.71 -0.27
C GLY A 93 6.88 -57.57 1.20
N ARG A 94 6.40 -58.47 2.06
CA ARG A 94 6.43 -58.45 3.54
C ARG A 94 7.79 -58.30 4.22
N ALA A 95 7.76 -57.77 5.46
CA ALA A 95 8.43 -58.38 6.61
C ALA A 95 7.54 -58.29 7.88
N GLU A 96 7.57 -59.33 8.70
CA GLU A 96 6.71 -59.67 9.85
C GLU A 96 7.65 -60.22 10.96
N LEU A 97 7.46 -60.14 12.28
CA LEU A 97 6.37 -59.81 13.26
C LEU A 97 7.11 -59.38 14.58
N PRO A 98 6.56 -59.33 15.84
CA PRO A 98 5.18 -59.32 16.37
C PRO A 98 4.86 -58.15 17.35
N PRO A 99 3.60 -58.02 17.86
CA PRO A 99 3.23 -57.12 18.94
C PRO A 99 3.25 -57.76 20.35
N GLY A 100 3.56 -56.97 21.38
CA GLY A 100 3.46 -57.35 22.80
C GLY A 100 2.11 -57.00 23.44
N GLU A 101 1.75 -57.71 24.52
CA GLU A 101 0.38 -57.81 25.05
C GLU A 101 -0.09 -56.66 25.98
N ARG A 102 -1.39 -56.68 26.30
CA ARG A 102 -2.05 -55.75 27.24
C ARG A 102 -1.93 -56.26 28.69
N GLY A 103 -1.66 -55.35 29.63
CA GLY A 103 -1.80 -55.60 31.07
C GLY A 103 -2.55 -54.45 31.76
N ARG A 104 -3.51 -54.77 32.64
CA ARG A 104 -4.28 -53.80 33.44
C ARG A 104 -3.59 -53.50 34.79
N ALA A 105 -3.94 -52.36 35.38
CA ALA A 105 -4.36 -52.15 36.78
C ALA A 105 -3.54 -51.18 37.65
N GLY A 106 -4.24 -50.52 38.60
CA GLY A 106 -3.69 -49.86 39.80
C GLY A 106 -3.28 -48.40 39.62
N THR A 107 -4.11 -47.38 39.89
CA THR A 107 -4.58 -46.81 41.20
C THR A 107 -3.56 -46.01 42.00
N ALA A 108 -3.96 -44.76 42.34
CA ALA A 108 -3.52 -43.94 43.48
C ALA A 108 -2.07 -43.41 43.48
N ALA A 109 -1.70 -42.34 44.21
CA ALA A 109 -2.43 -41.13 44.65
C ALA A 109 -1.41 -40.17 45.32
N ALA A 110 -1.68 -38.86 45.30
CA ALA A 110 -0.95 -37.82 46.06
C ALA A 110 0.56 -37.63 45.75
N GLY A 111 1.19 -36.49 46.05
CA GLY A 111 0.63 -35.20 46.47
C GLY A 111 1.71 -34.17 46.83
N ARG A 112 1.36 -32.89 46.62
CA ARG A 112 1.83 -31.65 47.29
C ARG A 112 3.33 -31.41 47.59
N ALA A 113 3.73 -30.18 47.20
CA ALA A 113 4.72 -29.30 47.85
C ALA A 113 6.21 -29.76 47.84
N GLY A 114 7.19 -28.87 47.83
CA GLY A 114 7.18 -27.40 47.73
C GLY A 114 8.40 -26.79 48.43
N GLY A 115 8.77 -25.55 48.06
CA GLY A 115 9.59 -24.69 48.94
C GLY A 115 11.09 -24.52 48.64
N ALA A 116 11.43 -23.26 48.36
CA ALA A 116 12.52 -22.49 49.00
C ALA A 116 14.02 -22.83 48.75
N ALA A 117 14.59 -22.00 47.87
CA ALA A 117 15.92 -21.37 47.89
C ALA A 117 16.77 -21.37 49.20
N LYS A 118 18.09 -21.47 49.00
CA LYS A 118 19.20 -20.74 49.68
C LYS A 118 20.45 -20.83 48.77
N MET A 119 20.98 -19.72 48.25
CA MET A 119 22.04 -18.87 48.83
C MET A 119 23.36 -19.58 49.19
N ALA A 120 24.41 -19.38 48.37
CA ALA A 120 25.69 -18.75 48.75
C ALA A 120 26.71 -18.82 47.59
N ALA A 121 27.62 -17.84 47.51
CA ALA A 121 28.76 -17.77 46.57
C ALA A 121 30.08 -17.87 47.37
N PRO A 122 31.25 -17.41 46.88
CA PRO A 122 31.91 -17.54 45.57
C PRO A 122 33.30 -18.25 45.71
N LEU A 123 34.09 -18.38 44.64
CA LEU A 123 35.57 -18.22 44.66
C LEU A 123 36.17 -18.23 43.23
N ALA A 124 37.39 -17.70 43.08
CA ALA A 124 38.00 -17.32 41.80
C ALA A 124 39.24 -18.16 41.44
N GLY A 125 39.66 -18.19 40.16
CA GLY A 125 40.96 -18.78 39.76
C GLY A 125 41.22 -18.91 38.25
N ARG A 126 42.10 -18.05 37.71
CA ARG A 126 42.74 -18.04 36.36
C ARG A 126 43.25 -19.43 35.91
N ALA A 127 43.42 -19.78 34.61
CA ALA A 127 44.36 -19.18 33.64
C ALA A 127 44.37 -19.88 32.24
N ALA A 128 44.91 -19.18 31.21
CA ALA A 128 45.59 -19.62 29.95
C ALA A 128 45.01 -20.80 29.10
N VAL A 129 44.73 -20.72 27.79
CA VAL A 129 45.43 -20.16 26.60
C VAL A 129 46.77 -20.84 26.24
N ALA A 130 46.78 -21.61 25.14
CA ALA A 130 48.00 -21.96 24.40
C ALA A 130 47.71 -22.21 22.90
N LEU A 131 48.37 -21.46 22.02
CA LEU A 131 48.54 -21.77 20.58
C LEU A 131 49.83 -22.59 20.37
N ARG A 132 49.90 -23.41 19.31
CA ARG A 132 51.14 -23.62 18.54
C ARG A 132 50.91 -24.26 17.15
N THR A 133 51.92 -24.17 16.29
CA THR A 133 51.77 -24.09 14.83
C THR A 133 52.66 -25.07 14.05
N LEU A 134 52.16 -25.46 12.86
CA LEU A 134 52.83 -25.94 11.62
C LEU A 134 54.23 -26.62 11.63
N ALA A 135 54.26 -27.81 11.02
CA ALA A 135 55.35 -28.42 10.22
C ALA A 135 54.75 -29.49 9.26
N LEU A 136 55.36 -29.98 8.16
CA LEU A 136 56.63 -29.65 7.51
C LEU A 136 56.48 -29.62 5.95
N ARG A 137 57.06 -30.56 5.15
CA ARG A 137 57.02 -30.55 3.67
C ARG A 137 57.16 -31.95 2.98
N SER A 138 56.37 -32.13 1.91
CA SER A 138 56.63 -32.81 0.61
C SER A 138 57.38 -34.16 0.48
N ALA A 139 56.77 -35.10 -0.26
CA ALA A 139 57.48 -36.13 -1.03
C ALA A 139 56.85 -36.35 -2.44
N ARG A 140 57.72 -36.67 -3.40
CA ARG A 140 57.47 -37.10 -4.80
C ARG A 140 57.33 -38.65 -4.82
N LEU A 141 56.83 -39.41 -5.81
CA LEU A 141 56.71 -39.24 -7.28
C LEU A 141 55.88 -40.40 -7.91
N ARG A 142 55.31 -40.17 -9.12
CA ARG A 142 54.96 -41.12 -10.23
C ARG A 142 54.25 -42.48 -9.96
N GLY A 143 53.09 -42.64 -10.60
CA GLY A 143 52.49 -43.92 -11.05
C GLY A 143 51.35 -43.63 -12.04
N SER A 144 51.34 -44.26 -13.23
CA SER A 144 50.50 -43.81 -14.36
C SER A 144 49.85 -44.96 -15.14
N PHE A 145 48.52 -44.91 -15.33
CA PHE A 145 47.78 -45.65 -16.37
C PHE A 145 46.63 -44.77 -16.92
N PRO A 146 46.17 -44.98 -18.17
CA PRO A 146 45.43 -43.97 -18.93
C PRO A 146 43.91 -44.16 -18.91
N VAL A 147 43.16 -43.06 -18.98
CA VAL A 147 41.74 -43.07 -19.34
C VAL A 147 41.52 -42.19 -20.57
N ARG A 148 40.90 -42.75 -21.61
CA ARG A 148 40.51 -42.01 -22.82
C ARG A 148 39.41 -41.00 -22.47
N VAL A 149 39.71 -39.71 -22.60
CA VAL A 149 38.66 -38.68 -22.62
C VAL A 149 38.19 -38.50 -24.06
N HIS A 150 36.94 -38.88 -24.35
CA HIS A 150 36.31 -38.51 -25.61
C HIS A 150 36.07 -37.00 -25.66
N LYS A 151 36.42 -36.37 -26.79
CA LYS A 151 36.05 -34.99 -27.08
C LYS A 151 34.52 -34.92 -27.24
N LEU A 152 33.84 -34.29 -26.27
CA LEU A 152 32.52 -33.74 -26.47
C LEU A 152 32.66 -32.22 -26.68
N ASN A 153 32.07 -31.72 -27.76
CA ASN A 153 32.15 -30.32 -28.15
C ASN A 153 31.48 -29.43 -27.10
N LYS A 154 32.24 -28.52 -26.49
CA LYS A 154 31.67 -27.36 -25.76
C LYS A 154 31.28 -26.26 -26.75
N LEU A 155 30.17 -26.49 -27.44
CA LEU A 155 29.26 -25.42 -27.86
C LEU A 155 27.94 -25.66 -27.11
N GLU A 156 27.23 -24.57 -26.81
CA GLU A 156 26.00 -24.56 -25.98
C GLU A 156 26.19 -24.88 -24.49
N CYS A 157 26.52 -23.87 -23.68
CA CYS A 157 25.64 -23.40 -22.61
C CYS A 157 26.19 -22.12 -21.95
N CYS A 158 26.16 -21.00 -22.67
CA CYS A 158 26.19 -19.66 -22.07
C CYS A 158 24.81 -19.02 -22.17
N ARG A 159 23.80 -19.67 -21.59
CA ARG A 159 22.59 -18.95 -21.18
C ARG A 159 22.97 -18.10 -19.98
N MET A 160 23.34 -16.86 -20.27
CA MET A 160 23.52 -15.83 -19.26
C MET A 160 22.17 -15.60 -18.61
N CYS A 161 21.94 -16.22 -17.44
CA CYS A 161 20.77 -15.97 -16.63
C CYS A 161 20.85 -14.52 -16.14
N TRP A 162 20.21 -13.62 -16.88
CA TRP A 162 19.76 -12.35 -16.35
C TRP A 162 18.75 -12.67 -15.25
N ALA A 163 19.25 -12.77 -14.02
CA ALA A 163 18.41 -12.64 -12.84
C ALA A 163 17.83 -11.23 -12.90
N VAL A 164 16.63 -11.10 -13.46
CA VAL A 164 15.83 -9.89 -13.34
C VAL A 164 15.58 -9.74 -11.85
N GLN A 165 16.34 -8.84 -11.22
CA GLN A 165 16.09 -8.42 -9.86
C GLN A 165 14.78 -7.64 -9.88
N LEU A 166 13.67 -8.37 -9.75
CA LEU A 166 12.34 -7.83 -9.51
C LEU A 166 12.47 -6.92 -8.30
N THR A 167 12.50 -5.64 -8.59
CA THR A 167 12.80 -4.60 -7.62
C THR A 167 11.44 -4.19 -7.07
N PRO A 168 11.12 -4.45 -5.79
CA PRO A 168 9.75 -4.28 -5.29
C PRO A 168 9.27 -2.86 -5.57
N ARG A 169 8.21 -2.75 -6.36
CA ARG A 169 7.56 -1.48 -6.70
C ARG A 169 6.68 -1.05 -5.51
N ARG A 170 5.76 -0.12 -5.76
CA ARG A 170 4.98 0.55 -4.72
C ARG A 170 3.54 0.05 -4.74
N TRP A 171 3.07 -0.30 -3.56
CA TRP A 171 1.88 -1.12 -3.35
C TRP A 171 0.66 -0.44 -3.97
N LEU A 172 0.10 -1.08 -4.99
CA LEU A 172 -1.21 -0.70 -5.53
C LEU A 172 -2.24 -0.60 -4.39
N ASN A 173 -2.95 0.53 -4.34
CA ASN A 173 -4.09 0.73 -3.47
C ASN A 173 -5.33 0.95 -4.35
N LEU A 174 -6.40 0.21 -4.07
CA LEU A 174 -7.66 0.33 -4.79
C LEU A 174 -8.70 1.05 -3.92
N GLN A 175 -9.54 1.85 -4.59
CA GLN A 175 -10.71 2.49 -4.00
C GLN A 175 -11.70 1.42 -3.49
N GLU A 176 -12.49 1.74 -2.47
CA GLU A 176 -13.48 0.81 -1.87
C GLU A 176 -14.36 0.13 -2.93
N TYR A 177 -14.86 0.88 -3.93
CA TYR A 177 -15.69 0.33 -5.00
C TYR A 177 -14.96 -0.69 -5.89
N GLN A 178 -13.65 -0.54 -6.10
CA GLN A 178 -12.84 -1.43 -6.92
C GLN A 178 -12.60 -2.73 -6.15
N SER A 179 -12.19 -2.63 -4.88
CA SER A 179 -12.05 -3.77 -3.96
C SER A 179 -13.36 -4.55 -3.84
N LYS A 180 -14.49 -3.88 -3.59
CA LYS A 180 -15.81 -4.52 -3.51
C LYS A 180 -16.24 -5.17 -4.83
N LYS A 181 -15.95 -4.57 -5.99
CA LYS A 181 -16.22 -5.22 -7.28
C LYS A 181 -15.42 -6.51 -7.44
N ILE A 182 -14.11 -6.45 -7.18
CA ILE A 182 -13.23 -7.62 -7.24
C ILE A 182 -13.75 -8.74 -6.31
N MET A 183 -14.14 -8.40 -5.08
CA MET A 183 -14.72 -9.34 -4.12
C MET A 183 -16.03 -9.97 -4.64
N ALA A 184 -16.96 -9.15 -5.13
CA ALA A 184 -18.24 -9.61 -5.69
C ALA A 184 -18.06 -10.55 -6.89
N ASP A 185 -17.16 -10.22 -7.81
CA ASP A 185 -16.82 -11.03 -8.98
C ASP A 185 -16.21 -12.41 -8.60
N HIS A 186 -15.77 -12.56 -7.34
CA HIS A 186 -15.25 -13.80 -6.76
C HIS A 186 -16.23 -14.48 -5.77
N GLY A 187 -17.48 -14.05 -5.75
CA GLY A 187 -18.55 -14.67 -4.95
C GLY A 187 -18.53 -14.34 -3.45
N VAL A 188 -17.71 -13.36 -3.05
CA VAL A 188 -17.71 -12.78 -1.70
C VAL A 188 -18.92 -11.84 -1.57
N THR A 189 -19.66 -11.95 -0.47
CA THR A 189 -20.85 -11.14 -0.21
C THR A 189 -20.44 -9.73 0.21
N VAL A 190 -20.78 -8.75 -0.63
CA VAL A 190 -20.65 -7.31 -0.36
C VAL A 190 -22.01 -6.63 -0.51
N GLN A 191 -22.16 -5.43 0.03
CA GLN A 191 -23.32 -4.55 -0.22
C GLN A 191 -23.55 -4.36 -1.73
N ARG A 192 -24.80 -4.38 -2.22
CA ARG A 192 -25.11 -3.93 -3.58
C ARG A 192 -24.79 -2.45 -3.72
N PHE A 193 -24.04 -2.09 -4.76
CA PHE A 193 -23.63 -0.71 -5.01
C PHE A 193 -23.55 -0.37 -6.50
N PHE A 194 -23.54 0.92 -6.77
CA PHE A 194 -23.12 1.53 -8.03
C PHE A 194 -22.14 2.66 -7.75
N VAL A 195 -21.47 3.14 -8.79
CA VAL A 195 -20.51 4.25 -8.71
C VAL A 195 -20.97 5.35 -9.67
N ALA A 196 -20.85 6.59 -9.23
CA ALA A 196 -21.22 7.77 -9.99
C ALA A 196 -20.09 8.80 -10.00
N ASP A 197 -19.90 9.43 -11.16
CA ASP A 197 -18.99 10.57 -11.40
C ASP A 197 -19.77 11.87 -11.69
N SER A 198 -21.10 11.84 -11.64
CA SER A 198 -21.98 13.02 -11.61
C SER A 198 -23.08 12.88 -10.55
N ALA A 199 -23.67 14.00 -10.12
CA ALA A 199 -24.78 13.99 -9.17
C ALA A 199 -26.03 13.30 -9.73
N ASN A 200 -26.34 13.51 -11.01
CA ASN A 200 -27.44 12.86 -11.72
C ASN A 200 -27.23 11.34 -11.84
N ASP A 201 -26.00 10.88 -12.04
CA ASP A 201 -25.71 9.44 -12.04
C ASP A 201 -25.82 8.84 -10.63
N ALA A 202 -25.53 9.62 -9.58
CA ALA A 202 -25.76 9.22 -8.19
C ALA A 202 -27.25 9.10 -7.86
N LEU A 203 -28.10 10.00 -8.39
CA LEU A 203 -29.56 9.89 -8.31
C LEU A 203 -30.07 8.62 -9.01
N GLN A 204 -29.63 8.37 -10.24
CA GLN A 204 -30.04 7.17 -10.98
C GLN A 204 -29.56 5.89 -10.30
N ALA A 205 -28.34 5.88 -9.74
CA ALA A 205 -27.82 4.78 -8.94
C ALA A 205 -28.72 4.50 -7.70
N ALA A 206 -29.08 5.55 -6.96
CA ALA A 206 -29.98 5.45 -5.81
C ALA A 206 -31.35 4.86 -6.18
N GLN A 207 -31.96 5.34 -7.26
CA GLN A 207 -33.22 4.83 -7.79
C GLN A 207 -33.13 3.37 -8.28
N ARG A 208 -32.00 2.96 -8.88
CA ARG A 208 -31.76 1.58 -9.36
C ARG A 208 -31.59 0.57 -8.24
N LEU A 209 -30.98 0.95 -7.10
CA LEU A 209 -30.78 0.04 -5.95
C LEU A 209 -32.09 -0.47 -5.35
N LYS A 210 -33.12 0.39 -5.33
CA LYS A 210 -34.41 0.16 -4.65
C LYS A 210 -34.23 -0.32 -3.20
N ALA A 211 -33.21 0.22 -2.52
CA ALA A 211 -32.91 -0.12 -1.13
C ALA A 211 -33.80 0.68 -0.17
N LYS A 212 -34.08 0.11 1.01
CA LYS A 212 -34.85 0.76 2.08
C LYS A 212 -34.13 1.97 2.68
N GLU A 213 -32.80 1.94 2.63
CA GLU A 213 -31.89 2.98 3.07
C GLU A 213 -30.60 2.88 2.23
N ILE A 214 -29.95 4.01 1.99
CA ILE A 214 -28.87 4.19 1.02
C ILE A 214 -27.70 4.84 1.74
N VAL A 215 -26.49 4.33 1.53
CA VAL A 215 -25.25 4.95 1.96
C VAL A 215 -24.53 5.57 0.77
N LEU A 216 -24.23 6.86 0.87
CA LEU A 216 -23.39 7.61 -0.07
C LEU A 216 -22.00 7.74 0.52
N LYS A 217 -20.98 7.20 -0.17
CA LYS A 217 -19.57 7.23 0.27
C LYS A 217 -18.67 7.91 -0.77
N ALA A 218 -17.96 8.96 -0.37
CA ALA A 218 -16.85 9.52 -1.15
C ALA A 218 -15.79 8.44 -1.42
N GLN A 219 -15.29 8.39 -2.65
CA GLN A 219 -14.20 7.48 -3.04
C GLN A 219 -12.89 8.28 -3.06
N ILE A 220 -12.11 8.09 -1.99
CA ILE A 220 -10.69 8.44 -1.87
C ILE A 220 -9.99 7.28 -1.14
N LEU A 221 -8.68 7.10 -1.37
CA LEU A 221 -7.89 6.03 -0.74
C LEU A 221 -7.69 6.30 0.76
N ALA A 222 -7.62 7.56 1.16
CA ALA A 222 -7.44 7.95 2.57
C ALA A 222 -8.66 7.58 3.43
N GLY A 223 -8.40 6.99 4.60
CA GLY A 223 -9.43 6.63 5.58
C GLY A 223 -9.97 7.83 6.38
N GLY A 224 -10.82 7.53 7.36
CA GLY A 224 -11.45 8.55 8.21
C GLY A 224 -12.54 9.39 7.51
N ARG A 225 -12.95 9.01 6.29
CA ARG A 225 -13.91 9.69 5.40
C ARG A 225 -15.15 10.22 6.13
N GLY A 226 -15.78 9.42 7.00
CA GLY A 226 -16.99 9.83 7.75
C GLY A 226 -16.82 11.03 8.69
N LYS A 227 -15.59 11.36 9.11
CA LYS A 227 -15.27 12.54 9.94
C LYS A 227 -14.56 13.65 9.16
N GLY A 228 -14.39 13.48 7.84
CA GLY A 228 -13.76 14.49 6.98
C GLY A 228 -14.65 15.69 6.71
N ILE A 229 -14.07 16.72 6.09
CA ILE A 229 -14.77 17.97 5.72
C ILE A 229 -14.43 18.29 4.26
N PHE A 230 -15.45 18.64 3.48
CA PHE A 230 -15.27 19.11 2.11
C PHE A 230 -15.02 20.62 2.06
N ASN A 231 -14.24 21.08 1.08
CA ASN A 231 -14.13 22.52 0.77
C ASN A 231 -15.40 23.14 0.17
N SER A 232 -16.44 22.35 -0.13
CA SER A 232 -17.83 22.81 -0.36
C SER A 232 -18.54 23.27 0.94
N GLY A 233 -18.00 22.93 2.11
CA GLY A 233 -18.64 23.13 3.42
C GLY A 233 -19.38 21.90 3.95
N LEU A 234 -19.60 20.86 3.13
CA LEU A 234 -20.22 19.61 3.58
C LEU A 234 -19.34 18.90 4.61
N LYS A 235 -19.96 18.40 5.69
CA LYS A 235 -19.29 17.62 6.74
C LYS A 235 -19.59 16.13 6.56
N GLY A 236 -18.56 15.30 6.66
CA GLY A 236 -18.60 13.86 6.44
C GLY A 236 -18.56 13.46 4.97
N GLY A 237 -17.71 12.49 4.64
CA GLY A 237 -17.66 11.80 3.35
C GLY A 237 -18.49 10.51 3.30
N VAL A 238 -19.30 10.24 4.32
CA VAL A 238 -20.21 9.09 4.41
C VAL A 238 -21.55 9.58 4.97
N HIS A 239 -22.63 9.39 4.22
CA HIS A 239 -23.98 9.84 4.59
C HIS A 239 -25.01 8.73 4.38
N LEU A 240 -26.04 8.71 5.23
CA LEU A 240 -27.19 7.80 5.14
C LEU A 240 -28.45 8.59 4.78
N THR A 241 -29.26 8.05 3.87
CA THR A 241 -30.56 8.60 3.50
C THR A 241 -31.51 7.51 3.01
N LYS A 242 -32.82 7.74 3.15
CA LYS A 242 -33.87 6.89 2.56
C LYS A 242 -34.45 7.49 1.28
N ASP A 243 -34.06 8.72 0.96
CA ASP A 243 -34.54 9.49 -0.18
C ASP A 243 -33.43 9.60 -1.25
N PRO A 244 -33.67 9.09 -2.47
CA PRO A 244 -32.77 9.26 -3.62
C PRO A 244 -32.47 10.72 -3.99
N GLU A 245 -33.39 11.67 -3.79
CA GLU A 245 -33.15 13.09 -4.14
C GLU A 245 -32.07 13.72 -3.24
N ILE A 246 -32.04 13.33 -1.96
CA ILE A 246 -30.97 13.73 -1.04
C ILE A 246 -29.60 13.19 -1.51
N VAL A 247 -29.56 12.03 -2.18
CA VAL A 247 -28.30 11.49 -2.75
C VAL A 247 -27.75 12.42 -3.82
N GLU A 248 -28.59 12.99 -4.70
CA GLU A 248 -28.16 13.98 -5.70
C GLU A 248 -27.59 15.24 -5.02
N GLN A 249 -28.33 15.80 -4.06
CA GLN A 249 -27.98 17.03 -3.37
C GLN A 249 -26.64 16.94 -2.62
N LEU A 250 -26.39 15.78 -1.99
CA LEU A 250 -25.12 15.47 -1.34
C LEU A 250 -24.01 15.22 -2.37
N ALA A 251 -24.25 14.40 -3.40
CA ALA A 251 -23.25 14.10 -4.43
C ALA A 251 -22.77 15.37 -5.15
N LYS A 252 -23.66 16.34 -5.39
CA LYS A 252 -23.34 17.67 -5.95
C LYS A 252 -22.41 18.52 -5.05
N GLN A 253 -22.37 18.24 -3.75
CA GLN A 253 -21.46 18.88 -2.78
C GLN A 253 -20.20 18.05 -2.51
N MET A 254 -20.11 16.83 -3.04
CA MET A 254 -18.93 15.95 -2.93
C MET A 254 -18.08 15.95 -4.20
N ILE A 255 -18.69 15.69 -5.36
CA ILE A 255 -17.98 15.46 -6.62
C ILE A 255 -17.34 16.77 -7.09
N GLY A 256 -16.04 16.70 -7.41
CA GLY A 256 -15.22 17.86 -7.82
C GLY A 256 -14.69 18.70 -6.67
N TYR A 257 -15.08 18.41 -5.42
CA TYR A 257 -14.60 19.07 -4.21
C TYR A 257 -13.51 18.24 -3.52
N ASN A 258 -12.67 18.90 -2.72
CA ASN A 258 -11.63 18.22 -1.93
C ASN A 258 -12.19 17.81 -0.58
N LEU A 259 -12.01 16.54 -0.21
CA LEU A 259 -12.30 15.99 1.11
C LEU A 259 -11.01 15.93 1.93
N SER A 260 -10.95 16.71 3.02
CA SER A 260 -9.86 16.63 4.01
C SER A 260 -10.24 15.68 5.14
N THR A 261 -9.37 14.73 5.48
CA THR A 261 -9.50 13.84 6.65
C THR A 261 -8.26 13.96 7.56
N LYS A 262 -8.16 13.14 8.61
CA LYS A 262 -6.93 13.04 9.42
C LYS A 262 -5.75 12.39 8.67
N GLN A 263 -6.01 11.75 7.54
CA GLN A 263 -5.04 10.94 6.78
C GLN A 263 -4.72 11.52 5.40
N THR A 264 -5.32 12.66 5.03
CA THR A 264 -5.02 13.39 3.78
C THR A 264 -3.99 14.51 4.03
N PRO A 265 -3.39 15.07 2.97
CA PRO A 265 -2.82 16.42 3.02
C PRO A 265 -3.84 17.45 3.54
N LYS A 266 -3.35 18.62 3.97
CA LYS A 266 -4.19 19.71 4.53
C LYS A 266 -5.29 20.14 3.55
N ASP A 267 -4.94 20.26 2.28
CA ASP A 267 -5.83 20.69 1.19
C ASP A 267 -6.80 19.60 0.73
N GLY A 268 -6.75 18.41 1.34
CA GLY A 268 -7.62 17.27 1.07
C GLY A 268 -7.31 16.56 -0.24
N VAL A 269 -8.21 15.66 -0.63
CA VAL A 269 -8.16 14.91 -1.89
C VAL A 269 -9.41 15.18 -2.71
N THR A 270 -9.26 15.48 -3.99
CA THR A 270 -10.39 15.75 -4.91
C THR A 270 -11.24 14.49 -5.12
N VAL A 271 -12.49 14.52 -4.66
CA VAL A 271 -13.43 13.41 -4.82
C VAL A 271 -13.98 13.42 -6.24
N LYS A 272 -13.49 12.51 -7.08
CA LYS A 272 -13.95 12.36 -8.48
C LYS A 272 -15.16 11.45 -8.64
N LYS A 273 -15.37 10.55 -7.68
CA LYS A 273 -16.43 9.54 -7.69
C LYS A 273 -17.05 9.38 -6.32
N VAL A 274 -18.32 9.02 -6.30
CA VAL A 274 -19.03 8.56 -5.12
C VAL A 274 -19.57 7.16 -5.36
N MET A 275 -19.55 6.34 -4.31
CA MET A 275 -20.25 5.06 -4.31
C MET A 275 -21.62 5.26 -3.66
N VAL A 276 -22.66 4.80 -4.35
CA VAL A 276 -24.03 4.74 -3.84
C VAL A 276 -24.32 3.27 -3.58
N ALA A 277 -24.48 2.88 -2.33
CA ALA A 277 -24.71 1.49 -1.92
C ALA A 277 -25.96 1.36 -1.07
N GLU A 278 -26.51 0.15 -0.97
CA GLU A 278 -27.53 -0.13 0.03
C GLU A 278 -26.93 -0.03 1.44
N ALA A 279 -27.63 0.67 2.34
CA ALA A 279 -27.29 0.65 3.74
C ALA A 279 -27.85 -0.64 4.36
N LEU A 280 -26.94 -1.52 4.79
CA LEU A 280 -27.28 -2.70 5.55
C LEU A 280 -27.11 -2.40 7.04
N ASN A 281 -28.08 -2.79 7.85
CA ASN A 281 -27.92 -2.79 9.30
C ASN A 281 -26.87 -3.83 9.68
N ILE A 282 -26.02 -3.49 10.65
CA ILE A 282 -25.01 -4.41 11.18
C ILE A 282 -25.43 -4.78 12.60
N SER A 283 -25.73 -6.05 12.83
CA SER A 283 -26.04 -6.55 14.18
C SER A 283 -24.77 -6.89 14.97
N ARG A 284 -23.66 -7.17 14.27
CA ARG A 284 -22.35 -7.42 14.89
C ARG A 284 -21.21 -7.17 13.91
N GLU A 285 -20.18 -6.50 14.39
CA GLU A 285 -18.95 -6.15 13.64
C GLU A 285 -17.76 -6.96 14.16
N THR A 286 -17.01 -7.56 13.24
CA THR A 286 -15.75 -8.27 13.51
C THR A 286 -14.66 -7.79 12.56
N TYR A 287 -13.40 -8.06 12.90
CA TYR A 287 -12.26 -7.85 12.02
C TYR A 287 -11.81 -9.18 11.42
N PHE A 288 -11.53 -9.21 10.13
CA PHE A 288 -10.89 -10.35 9.47
C PHE A 288 -9.88 -9.90 8.42
N ALA A 289 -8.70 -10.51 8.39
CA ALA A 289 -7.70 -10.30 7.36
C ALA A 289 -6.94 -11.58 7.00
N ILE A 290 -6.32 -11.58 5.83
CA ILE A 290 -5.38 -12.60 5.34
C ILE A 290 -4.15 -11.87 4.83
N LEU A 291 -2.96 -12.29 5.25
CA LEU A 291 -1.67 -11.75 4.77
C LEU A 291 -0.61 -12.85 4.67
N MET A 292 0.49 -12.58 3.96
CA MET A 292 1.69 -13.43 4.02
C MET A 292 2.50 -13.12 5.28
N ASP A 293 2.49 -14.01 6.27
CA ASP A 293 3.30 -13.84 7.50
C ASP A 293 4.76 -14.26 7.23
N ARG A 294 5.67 -13.32 7.47
CA ARG A 294 7.12 -13.48 7.27
C ARG A 294 7.78 -14.36 8.33
N ALA A 295 7.14 -14.57 9.49
CA ALA A 295 7.63 -15.49 10.52
C ALA A 295 7.25 -16.94 10.19
N CYS A 296 6.03 -17.17 9.73
CA CYS A 296 5.48 -18.50 9.42
C CYS A 296 5.82 -18.98 8.00
N ASN A 297 6.27 -18.08 7.11
CA ASN A 297 6.60 -18.35 5.70
C ASN A 297 5.40 -18.79 4.85
N GLY A 298 4.20 -18.30 5.16
CA GLY A 298 2.97 -18.65 4.44
C GLY A 298 1.80 -17.70 4.76
N PRO A 299 0.64 -17.92 4.13
CA PRO A 299 -0.57 -17.17 4.44
C PRO A 299 -1.03 -17.42 5.88
N VAL A 300 -1.46 -16.35 6.57
CA VAL A 300 -2.06 -16.41 7.90
C VAL A 300 -3.38 -15.65 7.88
N MET A 301 -4.45 -16.28 8.38
CA MET A 301 -5.68 -15.58 8.72
C MET A 301 -5.53 -14.92 10.08
N VAL A 302 -5.88 -13.65 10.18
CA VAL A 302 -5.91 -12.89 11.44
C VAL A 302 -7.33 -12.39 11.66
N GLY A 303 -7.91 -12.67 12.82
CA GLY A 303 -9.29 -12.30 13.12
C GLY A 303 -9.48 -11.79 14.54
N SER A 304 -10.43 -10.88 14.73
CA SER A 304 -10.88 -10.47 16.06
C SER A 304 -12.39 -10.28 16.12
N PRO A 305 -13.09 -10.74 17.18
CA PRO A 305 -14.50 -10.42 17.41
C PRO A 305 -14.74 -8.92 17.67
N GLN A 306 -13.69 -8.11 17.87
CA GLN A 306 -13.77 -6.66 18.02
C GLN A 306 -13.52 -5.96 16.66
N GLY A 307 -14.57 -5.87 15.84
CA GLY A 307 -14.54 -5.12 14.57
C GLY A 307 -14.82 -3.63 14.73
N GLY A 308 -14.75 -2.88 13.62
CA GLY A 308 -15.08 -1.45 13.56
C GLY A 308 -14.03 -0.51 14.16
N VAL A 309 -12.90 -1.06 14.63
CA VAL A 309 -11.77 -0.35 15.24
C VAL A 309 -10.44 -0.69 14.54
N ASP A 310 -9.37 0.03 14.92
CA ASP A 310 -8.01 -0.20 14.45
C ASP A 310 -7.47 -1.52 15.05
N ILE A 311 -6.97 -2.45 14.23
CA ILE A 311 -6.56 -3.77 14.73
C ILE A 311 -5.26 -3.68 15.56
N GLU A 312 -4.42 -2.69 15.27
CA GLU A 312 -3.23 -2.33 16.02
C GLU A 312 -3.56 -1.84 17.44
N GLU A 313 -4.69 -1.16 17.63
CA GLU A 313 -5.17 -0.77 18.97
C GLU A 313 -5.57 -2.03 19.75
N VAL A 314 -6.36 -2.93 19.15
CA VAL A 314 -6.75 -4.22 19.75
C VAL A 314 -5.54 -5.07 20.10
N ALA A 315 -4.51 -5.10 19.23
CA ALA A 315 -3.27 -5.84 19.47
C ALA A 315 -2.48 -5.33 20.69
N VAL A 316 -2.66 -4.08 21.09
CA VAL A 316 -2.02 -3.48 22.27
C VAL A 316 -2.92 -3.58 23.51
N THR A 317 -4.23 -3.36 23.39
CA THR A 317 -5.14 -3.29 24.54
C THR A 317 -5.73 -4.63 24.96
N SER A 318 -5.93 -5.54 24.00
CA SER A 318 -6.65 -6.81 24.17
C SER A 318 -6.11 -7.89 23.22
N PRO A 319 -4.80 -8.22 23.28
CA PRO A 319 -4.16 -9.17 22.37
C PRO A 319 -4.78 -10.57 22.40
N GLU A 320 -5.43 -10.96 23.51
CA GLU A 320 -6.19 -12.21 23.66
C GLU A 320 -7.43 -12.30 22.75
N LEU A 321 -7.87 -11.17 22.19
CA LEU A 321 -8.95 -11.12 21.20
C LEU A 321 -8.43 -11.21 19.76
N ILE A 322 -7.12 -11.41 19.53
CA ILE A 322 -6.56 -11.66 18.20
C ILE A 322 -6.28 -13.14 18.01
N PHE A 323 -7.02 -13.75 17.11
CA PHE A 323 -6.89 -15.13 16.71
C PHE A 323 -6.10 -15.23 15.41
N LYS A 324 -5.23 -16.25 15.32
CA LYS A 324 -4.43 -16.52 14.12
C LYS A 324 -4.58 -17.98 13.72
N GLU A 325 -4.69 -18.22 12.42
CA GLU A 325 -4.69 -19.56 11.81
C GLU A 325 -3.69 -19.56 10.64
N GLU A 326 -2.63 -20.36 10.76
CA GLU A 326 -1.62 -20.54 9.71
C GLU A 326 -2.15 -21.47 8.62
N ILE A 327 -1.95 -21.12 7.35
CA ILE A 327 -2.41 -21.93 6.21
C ILE A 327 -1.20 -22.44 5.42
N ASP A 328 -1.15 -23.75 5.19
CA ASP A 328 -0.22 -24.32 4.22
C ASP A 328 -0.62 -23.88 2.80
N ILE A 329 0.32 -23.27 2.07
CA ILE A 329 0.06 -22.68 0.75
C ILE A 329 -0.21 -23.71 -0.36
N PHE A 330 0.18 -24.98 -0.17
CA PHE A 330 -0.03 -26.06 -1.14
C PHE A 330 -1.32 -26.83 -0.87
N GLU A 331 -1.67 -27.05 0.40
CA GLU A 331 -2.94 -27.68 0.80
C GLU A 331 -4.12 -26.70 0.73
N GLY A 332 -3.87 -25.41 0.97
CA GLY A 332 -4.90 -24.37 1.04
C GLY A 332 -5.69 -24.36 2.35
N VAL A 333 -6.61 -23.40 2.47
CA VAL A 333 -7.47 -23.26 3.65
C VAL A 333 -8.39 -24.46 3.82
N LYS A 334 -8.34 -25.11 5.00
CA LYS A 334 -9.19 -26.26 5.33
C LYS A 334 -10.49 -25.82 6.00
N ASP A 335 -11.56 -26.58 5.80
CA ASP A 335 -12.88 -26.29 6.38
C ASP A 335 -12.85 -26.08 7.90
N HIS A 336 -12.07 -26.89 8.62
CA HIS A 336 -11.96 -26.77 10.08
C HIS A 336 -11.29 -25.46 10.52
N GLN A 337 -10.34 -24.93 9.75
CA GLN A 337 -9.66 -23.66 10.06
C GLN A 337 -10.62 -22.48 9.82
N ALA A 338 -11.37 -22.52 8.71
CA ALA A 338 -12.36 -21.51 8.40
C ALA A 338 -13.51 -21.49 9.43
N LEU A 339 -13.97 -22.67 9.87
CA LEU A 339 -14.97 -22.81 10.95
C LEU A 339 -14.42 -22.36 12.31
N GLN A 340 -13.19 -22.75 12.66
CA GLN A 340 -12.56 -22.33 13.91
C GLN A 340 -12.37 -20.81 13.97
N MET A 341 -11.95 -20.18 12.86
CA MET A 341 -11.89 -18.73 12.75
C MET A 341 -13.28 -18.09 12.86
N ALA A 342 -14.29 -18.57 12.13
CA ALA A 342 -15.67 -18.06 12.24
C ALA A 342 -16.23 -18.14 13.69
N LYS A 343 -15.94 -19.23 14.40
CA LYS A 343 -16.29 -19.43 15.80
C LYS A 343 -15.53 -18.50 16.75
N ASN A 344 -14.22 -18.31 16.54
CA ASN A 344 -13.39 -17.37 17.31
C ASN A 344 -13.86 -15.91 17.12
N LEU A 345 -14.25 -15.56 15.90
CA LEU A 345 -14.91 -14.29 15.57
C LEU A 345 -16.32 -14.16 16.17
N GLY A 346 -16.89 -15.22 16.74
CA GLY A 346 -18.17 -15.20 17.47
C GLY A 346 -19.43 -15.41 16.62
N PHE A 347 -19.29 -15.83 15.36
CA PHE A 347 -20.45 -16.27 14.55
C PHE A 347 -21.04 -17.56 15.14
N LYS A 348 -22.36 -17.77 14.96
CA LYS A 348 -23.10 -18.89 15.59
C LYS A 348 -24.11 -19.52 14.65
N GLY A 349 -24.33 -20.83 14.79
CA GLY A 349 -25.37 -21.56 14.06
C GLY A 349 -25.19 -21.43 12.55
N PRO A 350 -26.25 -21.15 11.76
CA PRO A 350 -26.13 -20.99 10.31
C PRO A 350 -25.14 -19.91 9.87
N LEU A 351 -24.90 -18.87 10.68
CA LEU A 351 -23.97 -17.79 10.37
C LEU A 351 -22.50 -18.24 10.48
N GLU A 352 -22.19 -19.22 11.33
CA GLU A 352 -20.84 -19.79 11.45
C GLU A 352 -20.43 -20.45 10.13
N GLN A 353 -21.34 -21.22 9.52
CA GLN A 353 -21.10 -21.87 8.24
C GLN A 353 -21.04 -20.88 7.06
N GLN A 354 -21.86 -19.83 7.08
CA GLN A 354 -21.78 -18.72 6.11
C GLN A 354 -20.44 -17.97 6.23
N ALA A 355 -20.01 -17.64 7.44
CA ALA A 355 -18.73 -16.95 7.66
C ALA A 355 -17.54 -17.81 7.23
N ALA A 356 -17.54 -19.11 7.53
CA ALA A 356 -16.53 -20.04 7.05
C ALA A 356 -16.49 -20.14 5.51
N ASP A 357 -17.63 -20.10 4.81
CA ASP A 357 -17.68 -20.02 3.35
C ASP A 357 -17.07 -18.71 2.81
N GLN A 358 -17.41 -17.57 3.40
CA GLN A 358 -16.84 -16.27 3.04
C GLN A 358 -15.32 -16.22 3.28
N ILE A 359 -14.84 -16.74 4.40
CA ILE A 359 -13.41 -16.85 4.73
C ILE A 359 -12.66 -17.63 3.65
N LYS A 360 -13.20 -18.79 3.22
CA LYS A 360 -12.58 -19.59 2.13
C LYS A 360 -12.57 -18.84 0.80
N LYS A 361 -13.63 -18.10 0.47
CA LYS A 361 -13.68 -17.26 -0.73
C LYS A 361 -12.67 -16.11 -0.68
N LEU A 362 -12.51 -15.46 0.47
CA LEU A 362 -11.50 -14.42 0.69
C LEU A 362 -10.08 -14.97 0.55
N TYR A 363 -9.80 -16.18 1.03
CA TYR A 363 -8.51 -16.85 0.81
C TYR A 363 -8.24 -17.15 -0.67
N ASN A 364 -9.22 -17.73 -1.37
CA ASN A 364 -9.11 -18.02 -2.79
C ASN A 364 -8.95 -16.74 -3.62
N LEU A 365 -9.61 -15.65 -3.22
CA LEU A 365 -9.44 -14.32 -3.79
C LEU A 365 -8.02 -13.80 -3.57
N PHE A 366 -7.54 -13.80 -2.32
CA PHE A 366 -6.20 -13.37 -1.91
C PHE A 366 -5.10 -14.01 -2.76
N LEU A 367 -5.14 -15.34 -2.95
CA LEU A 367 -4.21 -16.04 -3.83
C LEU A 367 -4.38 -15.67 -5.31
N LYS A 368 -5.61 -15.62 -5.81
CA LYS A 368 -5.89 -15.43 -7.25
C LYS A 368 -5.48 -14.04 -7.76
N ILE A 369 -5.51 -13.02 -6.91
CA ILE A 369 -5.17 -11.64 -7.27
C ILE A 369 -3.74 -11.24 -6.90
N ASP A 370 -2.93 -12.16 -6.38
CA ASP A 370 -1.60 -11.89 -5.82
C ASP A 370 -1.63 -10.78 -4.75
N ALA A 371 -2.54 -10.88 -3.79
CA ALA A 371 -2.60 -9.95 -2.68
C ALA A 371 -1.45 -10.18 -1.68
N THR A 372 -0.90 -9.09 -1.14
CA THR A 372 -0.03 -9.11 0.06
C THR A 372 -0.88 -9.11 1.33
N GLN A 373 -2.03 -8.43 1.29
CA GLN A 373 -3.04 -8.40 2.35
C GLN A 373 -4.45 -8.21 1.78
N VAL A 374 -5.42 -8.97 2.28
CA VAL A 374 -6.86 -8.68 2.16
C VAL A 374 -7.37 -8.44 3.57
N GLU A 375 -7.93 -7.26 3.82
CA GLU A 375 -8.50 -6.83 5.10
C GLU A 375 -9.98 -6.49 4.91
N VAL A 376 -10.82 -6.99 5.81
CA VAL A 376 -12.27 -6.73 5.84
C VAL A 376 -12.63 -6.23 7.24
N ASN A 377 -12.98 -4.94 7.33
CA ASN A 377 -13.28 -4.27 8.58
C ASN A 377 -14.42 -3.24 8.38
N PRO A 378 -15.67 -3.54 8.77
CA PRO A 378 -16.10 -4.75 9.44
C PRO A 378 -16.41 -5.90 8.46
N PHE A 379 -15.98 -7.11 8.84
CA PHE A 379 -16.61 -8.36 8.43
C PHE A 379 -17.70 -8.66 9.47
N GLY A 380 -18.94 -8.92 9.07
CA GLY A 380 -20.01 -9.04 10.08
C GLY A 380 -21.31 -9.62 9.56
N GLU A 381 -22.35 -9.43 10.37
CA GLU A 381 -23.69 -10.02 10.15
C GLU A 381 -24.78 -8.96 10.18
N THR A 382 -25.82 -9.15 9.37
CA THR A 382 -27.02 -8.31 9.36
C THR A 382 -28.16 -8.95 10.19
N PRO A 383 -29.14 -8.15 10.68
CA PRO A 383 -30.33 -8.67 11.38
C PRO A 383 -31.13 -9.72 10.59
N GLU A 384 -31.03 -9.70 9.25
CA GLU A 384 -31.67 -10.63 8.33
C GLU A 384 -30.95 -11.99 8.21
N GLY A 385 -29.85 -12.20 8.96
CA GLY A 385 -29.14 -13.48 9.00
C GLY A 385 -28.19 -13.72 7.83
N GLN A 386 -27.56 -12.66 7.32
CA GLN A 386 -26.56 -12.71 6.25
C GLN A 386 -25.17 -12.31 6.78
N VAL A 387 -24.12 -13.00 6.34
CA VAL A 387 -22.72 -12.59 6.56
C VAL A 387 -22.22 -11.76 5.37
N VAL A 388 -21.65 -10.58 5.66
CA VAL A 388 -21.29 -9.56 4.67
C VAL A 388 -19.92 -8.94 4.96
N CYS A 389 -19.16 -8.65 3.91
CA CYS A 389 -17.98 -7.80 3.95
C CYS A 389 -18.40 -6.34 3.71
N PHE A 390 -18.50 -5.54 4.78
CA PHE A 390 -19.09 -4.20 4.72
C PHE A 390 -18.13 -3.11 4.23
N ASP A 391 -16.85 -3.23 4.55
CA ASP A 391 -15.76 -2.41 3.99
C ASP A 391 -14.50 -3.27 3.90
N ALA A 392 -13.64 -2.99 2.93
CA ALA A 392 -12.48 -3.84 2.67
C ALA A 392 -11.34 -3.09 1.97
N LYS A 393 -10.12 -3.41 2.38
CA LYS A 393 -8.87 -2.89 1.84
C LYS A 393 -8.05 -4.06 1.31
N ILE A 394 -7.53 -3.92 0.10
CA ILE A 394 -6.70 -4.94 -0.54
C ILE A 394 -5.38 -4.28 -0.96
N ASN A 395 -4.28 -4.92 -0.58
CA ASN A 395 -2.94 -4.58 -1.02
C ASN A 395 -2.37 -5.73 -1.87
N PHE A 396 -1.60 -5.37 -2.89
CA PHE A 396 -1.14 -6.28 -3.95
C PHE A 396 0.38 -6.43 -3.94
N ASP A 397 0.89 -7.55 -4.46
CA ASP A 397 2.30 -7.72 -4.77
C ASP A 397 2.60 -7.09 -6.13
N ASP A 398 3.32 -5.97 -6.14
CA ASP A 398 3.70 -5.28 -7.37
C ASP A 398 4.65 -6.12 -8.26
N ASN A 399 5.31 -7.14 -7.70
CA ASN A 399 6.08 -8.09 -8.50
C ASN A 399 5.18 -9.00 -9.35
N ALA A 400 3.87 -9.06 -9.08
CA ALA A 400 2.87 -9.79 -9.86
C ALA A 400 2.18 -8.95 -10.96
N GLU A 401 2.52 -7.67 -11.13
CA GLU A 401 1.97 -6.76 -12.15
C GLU A 401 1.93 -7.41 -13.55
N PHE A 402 2.97 -8.17 -13.92
CA PHE A 402 3.09 -8.83 -15.22
C PHE A 402 1.95 -9.82 -15.52
N ARG A 403 1.33 -10.41 -14.48
CA ARG A 403 0.20 -11.36 -14.57
C ARG A 403 -1.14 -10.78 -14.11
N GLN A 404 -1.14 -9.69 -13.33
CA GLN A 404 -2.34 -9.03 -12.81
C GLN A 404 -2.74 -7.74 -13.57
N LYS A 405 -2.52 -7.70 -14.88
CA LYS A 405 -2.65 -6.47 -15.70
C LYS A 405 -4.00 -5.74 -15.58
N GLU A 406 -5.11 -6.46 -15.45
CA GLU A 406 -6.44 -5.85 -15.31
C GLU A 406 -6.59 -5.11 -13.97
N ILE A 407 -5.93 -5.59 -12.92
CA ILE A 407 -5.91 -4.99 -11.59
C ILE A 407 -4.99 -3.76 -11.58
N PHE A 408 -3.78 -3.86 -12.15
CA PHE A 408 -2.87 -2.72 -12.22
C PHE A 408 -3.33 -1.63 -13.21
N ALA A 409 -4.23 -1.95 -14.16
CA ALA A 409 -4.92 -0.96 -14.98
C ALA A 409 -5.97 -0.13 -14.21
N MET A 410 -6.32 -0.52 -12.97
CA MET A 410 -7.23 0.21 -12.09
C MET A 410 -6.54 1.19 -11.12
N ASP A 411 -5.21 1.28 -11.17
CA ASP A 411 -4.37 2.13 -10.32
C ASP A 411 -4.71 3.63 -10.46
N ASP A 412 -5.30 4.21 -9.41
CA ASP A 412 -5.58 5.65 -9.35
C ASP A 412 -4.38 6.44 -8.82
N LYS A 413 -3.47 6.74 -9.74
CA LYS A 413 -2.27 7.54 -9.46
C LYS A 413 -2.53 8.99 -9.05
N SER A 414 -3.79 9.44 -9.02
CA SER A 414 -4.07 10.86 -8.77
C SER A 414 -4.04 11.30 -7.31
N GLU A 415 -3.96 10.35 -6.36
CA GLU A 415 -3.70 10.63 -4.94
C GLU A 415 -2.20 10.51 -4.57
N ASN A 416 -1.35 9.99 -5.47
CA ASN A 416 0.09 9.89 -5.26
C ASN A 416 0.79 11.26 -5.46
N GLU A 417 1.93 11.47 -4.79
CA GLU A 417 2.75 12.67 -5.03
C GLU A 417 3.21 12.76 -6.49
N PRO A 418 3.15 13.93 -7.15
CA PRO A 418 3.52 14.07 -8.56
C PRO A 418 4.95 13.62 -8.87
N ILE A 419 5.89 13.83 -7.96
CA ILE A 419 7.30 13.43 -8.12
C ILE A 419 7.44 11.90 -8.04
N GLU A 420 6.68 11.22 -7.19
CA GLU A 420 6.67 9.75 -7.10
C GLU A 420 6.09 9.13 -8.38
N ASN A 421 5.03 9.72 -8.92
CA ASN A 421 4.43 9.32 -10.19
C ASN A 421 5.38 9.52 -11.40
N GLU A 422 6.17 10.60 -11.43
CA GLU A 422 7.17 10.83 -12.47
C GLU A 422 8.36 9.88 -12.31
N ALA A 423 8.85 9.65 -11.09
CA ALA A 423 9.93 8.72 -10.80
C ALA A 423 9.61 7.28 -11.25
N ALA A 424 8.38 6.82 -11.01
CA ALA A 424 7.92 5.49 -11.42
C ALA A 424 8.00 5.25 -12.94
N LYS A 425 7.98 6.30 -13.78
CA LYS A 425 8.13 6.17 -15.26
C LYS A 425 9.55 5.79 -15.71
N TYR A 426 10.54 5.97 -14.84
CA TYR A 426 11.97 5.73 -15.13
C TYR A 426 12.56 4.63 -14.24
N ASP A 427 11.72 3.77 -13.65
CA ASP A 427 12.10 2.73 -12.68
C ASP A 427 12.83 3.27 -11.44
N LEU A 428 12.54 4.52 -11.04
CA LEU A 428 13.14 5.17 -9.89
C LEU A 428 12.22 5.07 -8.66
N LYS A 429 12.78 4.61 -7.53
CA LYS A 429 12.03 4.48 -6.27
C LYS A 429 12.19 5.74 -5.44
N TYR A 430 11.36 6.73 -5.72
CA TYR A 430 11.28 7.97 -4.95
C TYR A 430 10.25 7.85 -3.82
N ILE A 431 10.57 8.40 -2.65
CA ILE A 431 9.60 8.69 -1.57
C ILE A 431 9.90 10.09 -1.04
N GLY A 432 8.90 10.97 -0.99
CA GLY A 432 9.05 12.32 -0.45
C GLY A 432 9.13 12.35 1.08
N LEU A 433 9.98 13.23 1.64
CA LEU A 433 10.12 13.46 3.08
C LEU A 433 10.04 14.97 3.42
N ASP A 434 9.94 15.29 4.72
CA ASP A 434 9.91 16.67 5.23
C ASP A 434 11.33 17.16 5.61
N GLY A 435 12.14 17.43 4.59
CA GLY A 435 13.52 17.90 4.73
C GLY A 435 13.99 18.75 3.56
N ASN A 436 15.26 19.19 3.62
CA ASN A 436 15.88 20.11 2.67
C ASN A 436 17.17 19.57 2.03
N ILE A 437 17.72 18.44 2.51
CA ILE A 437 18.89 17.79 1.90
C ILE A 437 18.39 16.60 1.10
N ALA A 438 18.30 16.74 -0.21
CA ALA A 438 17.94 15.62 -1.06
C ALA A 438 19.09 14.61 -1.17
N CYS A 439 18.77 13.35 -1.44
CA CYS A 439 19.77 12.35 -1.74
C CYS A 439 19.34 11.39 -2.85
N PHE A 440 20.31 10.79 -3.55
CA PHE A 440 20.06 9.61 -4.37
C PHE A 440 21.24 8.64 -4.32
N VAL A 441 20.90 7.35 -4.39
CA VAL A 441 21.80 6.25 -4.04
C VAL A 441 21.49 5.02 -4.90
N ASN A 442 22.46 4.13 -5.09
CA ASN A 442 22.28 2.86 -5.78
C ASN A 442 22.14 1.67 -4.81
N GLY A 443 20.90 1.35 -4.46
CA GLY A 443 20.51 0.25 -3.58
C GLY A 443 19.77 0.74 -2.33
N ALA A 444 18.52 0.29 -2.17
CA ALA A 444 17.61 0.69 -1.09
C ALA A 444 18.21 0.69 0.33
N GLY A 445 19.04 -0.31 0.68
CA GLY A 445 19.68 -0.36 2.00
C GLY A 445 20.66 0.79 2.25
N LEU A 446 21.45 1.16 1.22
CA LEU A 446 22.38 2.28 1.29
C LEU A 446 21.63 3.62 1.20
N ALA A 447 20.49 3.66 0.48
CA ALA A 447 19.61 4.84 0.42
C ALA A 447 19.01 5.17 1.80
N MET A 448 18.48 4.17 2.52
CA MET A 448 18.02 4.34 3.91
C MET A 448 19.16 4.81 4.82
N ALA A 449 20.31 4.12 4.79
CA ALA A 449 21.47 4.50 5.60
C ALA A 449 22.00 5.92 5.29
N THR A 450 21.80 6.41 4.06
CA THR A 450 22.16 7.79 3.67
C THR A 450 21.16 8.81 4.24
N CYS A 451 19.86 8.49 4.28
CA CYS A 451 18.86 9.31 4.98
C CYS A 451 19.14 9.36 6.50
N ASP A 452 19.47 8.22 7.09
CA ASP A 452 19.80 8.08 8.51
C ASP A 452 21.05 8.89 8.87
N ILE A 453 22.14 8.78 8.11
CA ILE A 453 23.40 9.46 8.44
C ILE A 453 23.37 10.97 8.17
N ILE A 454 22.55 11.45 7.22
CA ILE A 454 22.19 12.89 7.14
C ILE A 454 21.52 13.34 8.44
N SER A 455 20.55 12.55 8.93
CA SER A 455 19.77 12.86 10.14
C SER A 455 20.63 12.81 11.42
N LEU A 456 21.51 11.81 11.55
CA LEU A 456 22.48 11.69 12.65
C LEU A 456 23.46 12.86 12.72
N ASN A 457 23.77 13.48 11.57
CA ASN A 457 24.61 14.68 11.49
C ASN A 457 23.81 15.99 11.61
N GLY A 458 22.52 15.94 11.95
CA GLY A 458 21.68 17.11 12.21
C GLY A 458 21.00 17.71 10.97
N GLY A 459 21.08 17.05 9.82
CA GLY A 459 20.32 17.41 8.62
C GLY A 459 18.89 16.89 8.64
N LYS A 460 18.13 17.25 7.59
CA LYS A 460 16.83 16.64 7.30
C LYS A 460 16.82 16.10 5.87
N PRO A 461 16.75 14.78 5.65
CA PRO A 461 16.64 14.21 4.31
C PRO A 461 15.31 14.65 3.67
N ALA A 462 15.37 15.24 2.47
CA ALA A 462 14.19 15.71 1.72
C ALA A 462 13.44 14.57 1.03
N ASN A 463 14.11 13.45 0.79
CA ASN A 463 13.57 12.29 0.10
C ASN A 463 14.37 11.01 0.40
N PHE A 464 13.80 9.88 0.03
CA PHE A 464 14.52 8.65 -0.30
C PHE A 464 14.51 8.49 -1.83
N LEU A 465 15.63 8.09 -2.44
CA LEU A 465 15.69 7.76 -3.87
C LEU A 465 16.72 6.65 -4.16
N ASP A 466 16.21 5.48 -4.54
CA ASP A 466 17.00 4.33 -5.01
C ASP A 466 16.97 4.24 -6.55
N LEU A 467 18.16 4.25 -7.17
CA LEU A 467 18.36 4.08 -8.62
C LEU A 467 18.45 2.60 -9.05
N GLY A 468 18.51 1.66 -8.10
CA GLY A 468 18.85 0.26 -8.31
C GLY A 468 20.36 0.02 -8.46
N GLY A 469 20.79 -1.24 -8.37
CA GLY A 469 22.23 -1.59 -8.37
C GLY A 469 22.95 -1.36 -9.70
N GLY A 470 22.23 -1.40 -10.83
CA GLY A 470 22.77 -1.23 -12.19
C GLY A 470 22.59 0.18 -12.75
N VAL A 471 23.20 1.18 -12.09
CA VAL A 471 23.02 2.61 -12.40
C VAL A 471 23.36 2.95 -13.86
N LYS A 472 22.45 3.64 -14.54
CA LYS A 472 22.64 4.19 -15.89
C LYS A 472 22.74 5.72 -15.84
N GLU A 473 23.51 6.32 -16.75
CA GLU A 473 23.60 7.78 -16.92
C GLU A 473 22.22 8.45 -17.03
N ALA A 474 21.31 7.85 -17.81
CA ALA A 474 19.94 8.35 -17.95
C ALA A 474 19.15 8.37 -16.63
N GLN A 475 19.37 7.40 -15.72
CA GLN A 475 18.72 7.38 -14.41
C GLN A 475 19.28 8.48 -13.50
N VAL A 476 20.59 8.75 -13.55
CA VAL A 476 21.22 9.87 -12.84
C VAL A 476 20.65 11.21 -13.32
N TYR A 477 20.48 11.39 -14.64
CA TYR A 477 19.86 12.58 -15.20
C TYR A 477 18.41 12.77 -14.72
N GLN A 478 17.57 11.72 -14.79
CA GLN A 478 16.19 11.82 -14.30
C GLN A 478 16.11 12.03 -12.78
N ALA A 479 17.04 11.46 -12.00
CA ALA A 479 17.14 11.71 -10.57
C ALA A 479 17.38 13.20 -10.28
N PHE A 480 18.36 13.85 -10.94
CA PHE A 480 18.56 15.29 -10.81
C PHE A 480 17.33 16.10 -11.23
N LYS A 481 16.66 15.72 -12.33
CA LYS A 481 15.44 16.40 -12.81
C LYS A 481 14.28 16.29 -11.81
N LEU A 482 14.14 15.17 -11.10
CA LEU A 482 13.14 14.98 -10.04
C LEU A 482 13.47 15.83 -8.81
N LEU A 483 14.72 15.80 -8.35
CA LEU A 483 15.14 16.53 -7.14
C LEU A 483 15.12 18.05 -7.33
N THR A 484 15.45 18.55 -8.52
CA THR A 484 15.38 19.98 -8.86
C THR A 484 13.96 20.52 -9.03
N ALA A 485 12.95 19.63 -9.09
CA ALA A 485 11.54 20.02 -9.11
C ALA A 485 10.95 20.25 -7.70
N ASP A 486 11.61 19.79 -6.63
CA ASP A 486 11.15 20.01 -5.25
C ASP A 486 11.78 21.31 -4.69
N PRO A 487 10.99 22.38 -4.45
CA PRO A 487 11.51 23.67 -3.98
C PRO A 487 12.01 23.64 -2.52
N LYS A 488 11.80 22.56 -1.77
CA LYS A 488 12.39 22.38 -0.43
C LYS A 488 13.88 22.06 -0.48
N VAL A 489 14.40 21.60 -1.63
CA VAL A 489 15.77 21.10 -1.76
C VAL A 489 16.76 22.26 -1.77
N GLU A 490 17.61 22.30 -0.75
CA GLU A 490 18.66 23.31 -0.55
C GLU A 490 20.06 22.75 -0.83
N ALA A 491 20.25 21.43 -0.78
CA ALA A 491 21.47 20.72 -1.16
C ALA A 491 21.16 19.28 -1.62
N ILE A 492 22.07 18.67 -2.38
CA ILE A 492 21.96 17.27 -2.85
C ILE A 492 23.18 16.45 -2.41
N LEU A 493 22.95 15.28 -1.80
CA LEU A 493 23.96 14.26 -1.50
C LEU A 493 23.84 13.07 -2.46
N VAL A 494 24.83 12.89 -3.32
CA VAL A 494 24.97 11.73 -4.20
C VAL A 494 25.94 10.74 -3.57
N ASN A 495 25.46 9.53 -3.27
CA ASN A 495 26.30 8.46 -2.72
C ASN A 495 26.17 7.21 -3.60
N ILE A 496 27.17 6.95 -4.43
CA ILE A 496 27.16 5.84 -5.38
C ILE A 496 28.35 4.91 -5.15
N PHE A 497 28.05 3.66 -4.82
CA PHE A 497 29.03 2.59 -4.78
C PHE A 497 29.03 1.89 -6.15
N GLY A 498 29.98 2.24 -7.03
CA GLY A 498 29.93 1.94 -8.46
C GLY A 498 29.75 0.45 -8.79
N GLY A 499 30.30 -0.44 -7.97
CA GLY A 499 30.12 -1.89 -8.11
C GLY A 499 30.69 -2.41 -9.43
N ILE A 500 29.81 -2.64 -10.41
CA ILE A 500 30.18 -3.05 -11.78
C ILE A 500 30.43 -1.82 -12.69
N VAL A 501 29.86 -0.66 -12.35
CA VAL A 501 29.95 0.57 -13.15
C VAL A 501 31.18 1.39 -12.73
N ASN A 502 31.94 1.85 -13.73
CA ASN A 502 33.14 2.65 -13.53
C ASN A 502 32.80 4.07 -13.04
N CYS A 503 33.44 4.52 -11.95
CA CYS A 503 33.12 5.81 -11.31
C CYS A 503 33.33 7.00 -12.25
N ALA A 504 34.28 6.94 -13.19
CA ALA A 504 34.53 8.04 -14.14
C ALA A 504 33.34 8.24 -15.11
N ILE A 505 32.64 7.18 -15.48
CA ILE A 505 31.41 7.28 -16.30
C ILE A 505 30.31 7.99 -15.48
N ILE A 506 30.19 7.64 -14.19
CA ILE A 506 29.19 8.22 -13.28
C ILE A 506 29.51 9.71 -13.04
N ALA A 507 30.77 10.08 -12.83
CA ALA A 507 31.20 11.47 -12.68
C ALA A 507 30.91 12.31 -13.94
N ASN A 508 31.19 11.78 -15.14
CA ASN A 508 30.82 12.45 -16.39
C ASN A 508 29.30 12.62 -16.54
N GLY A 509 28.51 11.61 -16.16
CA GLY A 509 27.04 11.71 -16.13
C GLY A 509 26.53 12.78 -15.16
N ILE A 510 27.14 12.87 -13.97
CA ILE A 510 26.82 13.90 -12.97
C ILE A 510 27.15 15.30 -13.51
N THR A 511 28.36 15.55 -13.99
CA THR A 511 28.78 16.89 -14.45
C THR A 511 27.99 17.35 -15.67
N LYS A 512 27.64 16.43 -16.58
CA LYS A 512 26.74 16.68 -17.71
C LYS A 512 25.32 17.05 -17.23
N ALA A 513 24.71 16.23 -16.37
CA ALA A 513 23.37 16.51 -15.84
C ALA A 513 23.30 17.86 -15.10
N CYS A 514 24.33 18.20 -14.31
CA CYS A 514 24.40 19.49 -13.61
C CYS A 514 24.47 20.69 -14.56
N ARG A 515 25.12 20.55 -15.72
CA ARG A 515 25.19 21.58 -16.77
C ARG A 515 23.90 21.69 -17.56
N GLU A 516 23.32 20.57 -17.97
CA GLU A 516 22.08 20.53 -18.76
C GLU A 516 20.83 20.96 -17.96
N LEU A 517 20.84 20.78 -16.64
CA LEU A 517 19.74 21.17 -15.73
C LEU A 517 20.01 22.47 -14.96
N GLU A 518 21.11 23.18 -15.25
CA GLU A 518 21.55 24.41 -14.56
C GLU A 518 21.50 24.32 -13.02
N LEU A 519 22.09 23.28 -12.44
CA LEU A 519 21.97 22.98 -11.00
C LEU A 519 22.52 24.13 -10.12
N LYS A 520 21.64 24.72 -9.30
CA LYS A 520 21.95 25.90 -8.45
C LYS A 520 22.26 25.57 -6.99
N VAL A 521 21.84 24.40 -6.51
CA VAL A 521 22.08 23.92 -5.14
C VAL A 521 23.45 23.24 -5.01
N PRO A 522 24.14 23.35 -3.87
CA PRO A 522 25.39 22.64 -3.62
C PRO A 522 25.23 21.13 -3.80
N LEU A 523 26.19 20.52 -4.48
CA LEU A 523 26.24 19.09 -4.70
C LEU A 523 27.39 18.46 -3.90
N VAL A 524 27.07 17.50 -3.04
CA VAL A 524 28.08 16.67 -2.37
C VAL A 524 28.08 15.29 -2.99
N VAL A 525 29.23 14.84 -3.49
CA VAL A 525 29.35 13.57 -4.22
C VAL A 525 30.35 12.64 -3.53
N ARG A 526 29.87 11.45 -3.18
CA ARG A 526 30.66 10.33 -2.70
C ARG A 526 30.57 9.21 -3.73
N LEU A 527 31.70 8.92 -4.40
CA LEU A 527 31.84 7.76 -5.29
C LEU A 527 32.80 6.74 -4.67
N GLU A 528 32.55 5.45 -4.89
CA GLU A 528 33.46 4.36 -4.54
C GLU A 528 33.54 3.32 -5.65
N GLY A 529 34.70 2.68 -5.79
CA GLY A 529 34.93 1.56 -6.70
C GLY A 529 35.94 1.90 -7.79
N THR A 530 35.82 1.24 -8.95
CA THR A 530 36.78 1.33 -10.04
C THR A 530 36.91 2.78 -10.55
N ASN A 531 38.16 3.25 -10.66
CA ASN A 531 38.55 4.60 -11.11
C ASN A 531 38.00 5.76 -10.25
N VAL A 532 37.81 5.58 -8.94
CA VAL A 532 37.39 6.66 -8.04
C VAL A 532 38.28 7.92 -8.10
N HIS A 533 39.61 7.76 -8.23
CA HIS A 533 40.52 8.92 -8.34
C HIS A 533 40.29 9.75 -9.61
N GLU A 534 40.08 9.10 -10.75
CA GLU A 534 39.76 9.80 -12.00
C GLU A 534 38.36 10.44 -11.94
N ALA A 535 37.41 9.79 -11.27
CA ALA A 535 36.09 10.35 -11.03
C ALA A 535 36.14 11.62 -10.15
N GLN A 536 36.93 11.61 -9.07
CA GLN A 536 37.19 12.80 -8.24
C GLN A 536 37.85 13.92 -9.06
N ARG A 537 38.80 13.59 -9.93
CA ARG A 537 39.46 14.54 -10.84
C ARG A 537 38.44 15.22 -11.76
N ILE A 538 37.59 14.42 -12.44
CA ILE A 538 36.49 14.92 -13.30
C ILE A 538 35.54 15.86 -12.55
N LEU A 539 35.14 15.51 -11.32
CA LEU A 539 34.24 16.34 -10.52
C LEU A 539 34.90 17.67 -10.11
N ASN A 540 36.15 17.63 -9.64
CA ASN A 540 36.87 18.81 -9.17
C ASN A 540 37.27 19.77 -10.32
N GLU A 541 37.65 19.24 -11.50
CA GLU A 541 37.98 20.03 -12.69
C GLU A 541 36.74 20.57 -13.42
N SER A 542 35.52 20.18 -13.01
CA SER A 542 34.29 20.49 -13.74
C SER A 542 33.86 21.97 -13.73
N GLY A 543 34.40 22.79 -12.82
CA GLY A 543 34.01 24.19 -12.62
C GLY A 543 32.60 24.38 -12.02
N LEU A 544 31.96 23.30 -11.55
CA LEU A 544 30.64 23.31 -10.92
C LEU A 544 30.76 23.35 -9.39
N LEU A 545 29.66 23.68 -8.69
CA LEU A 545 29.58 23.67 -7.21
C LEU A 545 29.48 22.25 -6.64
N ILE A 546 30.49 21.43 -6.92
CA ILE A 546 30.58 20.02 -6.54
C ILE A 546 31.68 19.83 -5.49
N THR A 547 31.30 19.25 -4.35
CA THR A 547 32.24 18.88 -3.28
C THR A 547 32.39 17.36 -3.23
N SER A 548 33.59 16.86 -3.53
CA SER A 548 33.92 15.44 -3.37
C SER A 548 34.01 15.05 -1.88
N ALA A 549 33.50 13.85 -1.53
CA ALA A 549 33.53 13.29 -0.18
C ALA A 549 34.24 11.92 -0.13
N ASN A 550 34.98 11.69 0.95
CA ASN A 550 35.88 10.54 1.12
C ASN A 550 35.19 9.29 1.69
N ASN A 551 34.09 9.47 2.42
CA ASN A 551 33.27 8.40 2.98
C ASN A 551 31.86 8.96 3.28
N LEU A 552 30.95 8.10 3.76
CA LEU A 552 29.55 8.48 3.94
C LEU A 552 29.32 9.49 5.07
N GLU A 553 30.12 9.45 6.14
CA GLU A 553 30.06 10.38 7.27
C GLU A 553 30.59 11.78 6.86
N ASP A 554 31.68 11.82 6.09
CA ASP A 554 32.21 13.05 5.48
C ASP A 554 31.19 13.65 4.49
N ALA A 555 30.54 12.82 3.68
CA ALA A 555 29.48 13.26 2.76
C ALA A 555 28.28 13.87 3.51
N ALA A 556 27.81 13.23 4.58
CA ALA A 556 26.72 13.75 5.40
C ALA A 556 27.10 15.09 6.04
N LYS A 557 28.27 15.19 6.67
CA LYS A 557 28.75 16.45 7.29
C LYS A 557 28.86 17.59 6.29
N LYS A 558 29.40 17.33 5.10
CA LYS A 558 29.47 18.32 4.00
C LYS A 558 28.09 18.74 3.53
N ALA A 559 27.16 17.80 3.35
CA ALA A 559 25.80 18.13 2.92
C ALA A 559 25.06 18.99 3.96
N VAL A 560 25.14 18.63 5.25
CA VAL A 560 24.56 19.42 6.34
C VAL A 560 25.22 20.79 6.49
N ALA A 561 26.53 20.90 6.28
CA ALA A 561 27.24 22.18 6.30
C ALA A 561 26.93 23.08 5.08
N SER A 562 26.39 22.51 3.99
CA SER A 562 26.10 23.25 2.75
C SER A 562 24.70 23.91 2.73
N VAL A 563 23.80 23.54 3.65
CA VAL A 563 22.50 24.21 3.81
C VAL A 563 22.58 25.31 4.88
N ALA A 564 21.78 26.36 4.71
CA ALA A 564 21.71 27.44 5.69
C ALA A 564 21.08 26.93 7.00
N LYS A 565 21.66 27.29 8.15
CA LYS A 565 21.02 27.06 9.46
C LYS A 565 19.79 27.96 9.57
N LYS A 566 18.62 27.36 9.72
CA LYS A 566 17.34 28.01 10.08
C LYS A 566 17.17 28.05 11.59
#